data_AF-A0A3M1N9U2-F1
#
_entry.id   AF-A0A3M1N9U2-F1
#
_cell.length_a   1.000
_cell.length_b   1.000
_cell.length_c   1.000
_cell.angle_alpha   90.00
_cell.angle_beta   90.00
_cell.angle_gamma   90.00
#
_symmetry.space_group_name_H-M   'P 1'
#
loop_
_entity.id
_entity.type
_entity.pdbx_description
1 polymer ?
#
loop_
_entity_poly.entity_id
_entity_poly.type
_entity_poly.pdbx_seq_one_letter_code
_entity_poly.pdbx_strand_id
1 'polypeptide(L)'
;MLRAEGAHSAFLRLTLVGLIGGLACRREVLTPKPGLLRFSRDTVVFDSLFSTVLSPTQRLWVYNPHRYPVQVNRVFLAKGLQSPYTFVWDGQVGPLERPYVLGAGDSAQVFLTLRDTSFVDALREDVLVIQTEAGTQEVPLRATLIAAYVYRDFAFDSVVLSLPTDKPIVVDGYLYVGPAAVLRLLPGTRLYFSARRWPSGPLQGELMSGLYVAGRLEALGTAAQPIRCQGWRLEPYYASAPGQWQGLWFFPSSFNNRLLHVEIAQASIGIRVDSAGGLGAPKLYLEGCLIR
;
A
#
# COMPACT_ATOMS: atom_id res chain seq x y z
N MET A 1 54.45 -61.80 -14.32
CA MET A 1 54.92 -60.54 -14.91
C MET A 1 53.72 -59.77 -15.44
N LEU A 2 53.20 -58.79 -14.71
CA LEU A 2 52.13 -57.90 -15.19
C LEU A 2 52.34 -56.47 -14.67
N ARG A 3 52.64 -55.61 -15.66
CA ARG A 3 52.61 -54.14 -15.79
C ARG A 3 52.20 -53.27 -14.59
N ALA A 4 53.04 -52.27 -14.32
CA ALA A 4 52.70 -51.04 -13.62
C ALA A 4 52.81 -49.84 -14.58
N GLU A 5 51.71 -49.49 -15.24
CA GLU A 5 51.53 -48.21 -15.93
C GLU A 5 50.19 -47.63 -15.45
N GLY A 6 50.22 -46.52 -14.69
CA GLY A 6 48.98 -45.93 -14.20
C GLY A 6 49.10 -44.78 -13.20
N ALA A 7 50.30 -44.47 -12.68
CA ALA A 7 50.42 -43.49 -11.59
C ALA A 7 50.68 -42.03 -12.05
N HIS A 8 51.23 -41.81 -13.25
CA HIS A 8 51.70 -40.47 -13.65
C HIS A 8 50.60 -39.56 -14.24
N SER A 9 49.56 -40.12 -14.87
CA SER A 9 48.47 -39.32 -15.44
C SER A 9 47.51 -38.74 -14.39
N ALA A 10 47.44 -39.33 -13.19
CA ALA A 10 46.56 -38.87 -12.12
C ALA A 10 47.14 -37.66 -11.37
N PHE A 11 48.46 -37.63 -11.15
CA PHE A 11 49.15 -36.53 -10.47
C PHE A 11 49.14 -35.23 -11.27
N LEU A 12 49.20 -35.31 -12.61
CA LEU A 12 49.17 -34.14 -13.50
C LEU A 12 47.78 -33.51 -13.61
N ARG A 13 46.70 -34.29 -13.42
CA ARG A 13 45.32 -33.77 -13.41
C ARG A 13 44.96 -33.13 -12.07
N LEU A 14 45.50 -33.62 -10.95
CA LEU A 14 45.29 -33.00 -9.63
C LEU A 14 46.00 -31.64 -9.47
N THR A 15 47.16 -31.47 -10.11
CA THR A 15 47.92 -30.20 -10.06
C THR A 15 47.28 -29.09 -10.90
N LEU A 16 46.57 -29.43 -11.98
CA LEU A 16 45.85 -28.45 -12.80
C LEU A 16 44.56 -27.92 -12.15
N VAL A 17 43.89 -28.74 -11.32
CA VAL A 17 42.68 -28.32 -10.56
C VAL A 17 43.05 -27.42 -9.37
N GLY A 18 44.23 -27.62 -8.76
CA GLY A 18 44.73 -26.74 -7.70
C GLY A 18 45.07 -25.32 -8.16
N LEU A 19 45.45 -25.13 -9.43
CA LEU A 19 45.87 -23.83 -9.97
C LEU A 19 44.69 -22.91 -10.33
N ILE A 20 43.49 -23.46 -10.54
CA ILE A 20 42.29 -22.70 -10.93
C ILE A 20 41.54 -22.13 -9.70
N GLY A 21 41.76 -22.68 -8.49
CA GLY A 21 41.13 -22.19 -7.25
C GLY A 21 41.70 -20.88 -6.68
N GLY A 22 42.82 -20.38 -7.22
CA GLY A 22 43.51 -19.18 -6.72
C GLY A 22 43.00 -17.85 -7.27
N LEU A 23 42.17 -17.85 -8.31
CA LEU A 23 41.51 -16.65 -8.84
C LEU A 23 40.20 -16.36 -8.11
N ALA A 24 40.14 -16.64 -6.81
CA ALA A 24 39.12 -16.07 -5.95
C ALA A 24 39.27 -14.54 -6.06
N CYS A 25 38.26 -13.87 -6.63
CA CYS A 25 38.19 -12.41 -6.76
C CYS A 25 38.55 -11.75 -5.41
N ARG A 26 39.81 -11.33 -5.24
CA ARG A 26 40.15 -10.36 -4.21
C ARG A 26 39.43 -9.10 -4.58
N ARG A 27 38.37 -8.78 -3.85
CA ARG A 27 37.66 -7.51 -3.96
C ARG A 27 38.67 -6.42 -3.59
N GLU A 28 39.16 -5.70 -4.59
CA GLU A 28 40.01 -4.55 -4.37
C GLU A 28 39.23 -3.56 -3.50
N VAL A 29 39.78 -3.23 -2.33
CA VAL A 29 39.14 -2.30 -1.39
C VAL A 29 39.36 -0.90 -1.96
N LEU A 30 38.43 -0.46 -2.81
CA LEU A 30 38.44 0.89 -3.35
C LEU A 30 38.16 1.89 -2.23
N THR A 31 38.97 2.94 -2.14
CA THR A 31 38.71 4.05 -1.22
C THR A 31 37.52 4.87 -1.73
N PRO A 32 36.60 5.31 -0.84
CA PRO A 32 35.54 6.22 -1.22
C PRO A 32 36.10 7.51 -1.82
N LYS A 33 35.41 8.04 -2.83
CA LYS A 33 35.72 9.35 -3.43
C LYS A 33 34.48 10.23 -3.44
N PRO A 34 34.64 11.56 -3.50
CA PRO A 34 33.54 12.46 -3.76
C PRO A 34 32.81 12.09 -5.06
N GLY A 35 31.49 11.94 -4.97
CA GLY A 35 30.61 11.68 -6.10
C GLY A 35 29.17 12.01 -5.75
N LEU A 36 28.42 12.51 -6.72
CA LEU A 36 26.97 12.72 -6.57
C LEU A 36 26.24 11.43 -6.88
N LEU A 37 25.15 11.18 -6.14
CA LEU A 37 24.28 10.04 -6.35
C LEU A 37 23.19 10.39 -7.38
N ARG A 38 22.62 9.37 -8.01
CA ARG A 38 21.48 9.51 -8.92
C ARG A 38 20.23 8.95 -8.27
N PHE A 39 19.11 9.64 -8.37
CA PHE A 39 17.83 9.17 -7.85
C PHE A 39 16.97 8.57 -8.96
N SER A 40 16.17 7.56 -8.62
CA SER A 40 15.17 7.01 -9.55
C SER A 40 14.04 8.00 -9.89
N ARG A 41 13.85 9.03 -9.06
CA ARG A 41 12.82 10.06 -9.21
C ARG A 41 13.31 11.36 -8.58
N ASP A 42 12.90 12.48 -9.16
CA ASP A 42 13.24 13.82 -8.67
C ASP A 42 12.29 14.31 -7.57
N THR A 43 11.15 13.64 -7.38
CA THR A 43 10.18 13.92 -6.31
C THR A 43 9.44 12.65 -5.96
N VAL A 44 9.23 12.40 -4.67
CA VAL A 44 8.41 11.28 -4.19
C VAL A 44 7.04 11.82 -3.79
N VAL A 45 6.05 11.49 -4.60
CA VAL A 45 4.65 11.86 -4.37
C VAL A 45 3.91 10.67 -3.75
N PHE A 46 3.23 10.93 -2.65
CA PHE A 46 2.18 10.09 -2.11
C PHE A 46 0.87 10.64 -2.64
N ASP A 47 0.17 9.83 -3.42
CA ASP A 47 -1.19 10.16 -3.88
C ASP A 47 -2.12 10.37 -2.68
N SER A 48 -3.29 10.95 -2.90
CA SER A 48 -4.19 11.38 -1.84
C SER A 48 -4.45 10.31 -0.78
N LEU A 49 -4.11 10.61 0.47
CA LEU A 49 -4.21 9.70 1.61
C LEU A 49 -5.31 10.14 2.56
N PHE A 50 -6.10 9.21 3.04
CA PHE A 50 -7.08 9.52 4.09
C PHE A 50 -6.39 9.76 5.43
N SER A 51 -6.77 10.83 6.13
CA SER A 51 -6.32 11.13 7.49
C SER A 51 -6.51 9.93 8.41
N THR A 52 -5.56 9.67 9.32
CA THR A 52 -5.60 8.60 10.35
C THR A 52 -5.50 7.15 9.85
N VAL A 53 -5.31 6.96 8.54
CA VAL A 53 -5.01 5.67 7.92
C VAL A 53 -3.49 5.51 7.74
N LEU A 54 -2.97 4.28 7.83
CA LEU A 54 -1.58 3.99 7.48
C LEU A 54 -1.34 4.29 6.00
N SER A 55 -0.39 5.18 5.70
CA SER A 55 -0.03 5.50 4.33
C SER A 55 0.64 4.31 3.62
N PRO A 56 0.53 4.21 2.29
CA PRO A 56 1.31 3.28 1.51
C PRO A 56 2.79 3.64 1.57
N THR A 57 3.65 2.61 1.59
CA THR A 57 5.09 2.80 1.48
C THR A 57 5.49 3.14 0.04
N GLN A 58 6.12 4.30 -0.15
CA GLN A 58 6.75 4.68 -1.41
C GLN A 58 8.18 4.17 -1.48
N ARG A 59 8.65 3.82 -2.69
CA ARG A 59 10.01 3.33 -2.93
C ARG A 59 10.81 4.35 -3.74
N LEU A 60 12.03 4.61 -3.29
CA LEU A 60 13.02 5.41 -3.97
C LEU A 60 14.32 4.61 -4.04
N TRP A 61 14.85 4.44 -5.24
CA TRP A 61 16.22 3.95 -5.44
C TRP A 61 17.20 5.11 -5.53
N VAL A 62 18.33 4.97 -4.83
CA VAL A 62 19.48 5.86 -4.88
C VAL A 62 20.67 5.09 -5.43
N TYR A 63 21.19 5.51 -6.57
CA TYR A 63 22.26 4.84 -7.29
C TYR A 63 23.58 5.58 -7.09
N ASN A 64 24.66 4.82 -6.91
CA ASN A 64 26.00 5.31 -7.16
C ASN A 64 26.35 5.04 -8.64
N PRO A 65 26.30 6.06 -9.54
CA PRO A 65 26.61 5.84 -10.95
C PRO A 65 28.13 5.69 -11.22
N HIS A 66 28.98 5.93 -10.21
CA HIS A 66 30.42 5.95 -10.37
C HIS A 66 31.02 4.54 -10.30
N ARG A 67 32.20 4.40 -10.91
CA ARG A 67 33.03 3.17 -10.84
C ARG A 67 33.87 3.08 -9.57
N TYR A 68 33.56 3.89 -8.57
CA TYR A 68 34.22 3.92 -7.27
C TYR A 68 33.17 4.10 -6.17
N PRO A 69 33.44 3.65 -4.94
CA PRO A 69 32.53 3.84 -3.81
C PRO A 69 32.37 5.32 -3.47
N VAL A 70 31.18 5.70 -3.00
CA VAL A 70 30.87 7.04 -2.51
C VAL A 70 30.48 6.93 -1.04
N GLN A 71 31.07 7.80 -0.21
CA GLN A 71 30.70 7.88 1.20
C GLN A 71 29.48 8.80 1.36
N VAL A 72 28.43 8.24 1.93
CA VAL A 72 27.25 8.99 2.37
C VAL A 72 27.42 9.29 3.83
N ASN A 73 27.58 10.57 4.16
CA ASN A 73 27.89 11.04 5.50
C ASN A 73 26.65 11.02 6.39
N ARG A 74 25.53 11.53 5.88
CA ARG A 74 24.25 11.61 6.61
C ARG A 74 23.08 11.49 5.65
N VAL A 75 21.99 10.90 6.15
CA VAL A 75 20.68 10.93 5.50
C VAL A 75 19.63 11.29 6.54
N PHE A 76 18.84 12.32 6.29
CA PHE A 76 17.81 12.78 7.23
C PHE A 76 16.69 13.52 6.51
N LEU A 77 15.62 13.78 7.25
CA LEU A 77 14.50 14.60 6.78
C LEU A 77 14.73 16.06 7.21
N ALA A 78 14.52 17.01 6.30
CA ALA A 78 14.82 18.42 6.56
C ALA A 78 14.05 18.99 7.76
N LYS A 79 12.79 18.55 7.97
CA LYS A 79 12.00 18.91 9.16
C LYS A 79 12.34 18.11 10.42
N GLY A 80 13.28 17.15 10.35
CA GLY A 80 13.69 16.33 11.48
C GLY A 80 12.51 15.66 12.18
N LEU A 81 12.41 15.83 13.50
CA LEU A 81 11.33 15.27 14.33
C LEU A 81 9.94 15.85 14.04
N GLN A 82 9.86 17.00 13.37
CA GLN A 82 8.59 17.59 12.95
C GLN A 82 8.10 17.05 11.60
N SER A 83 8.89 16.19 10.95
CA SER A 83 8.46 15.54 9.73
C SER A 83 7.33 14.56 10.01
N PRO A 84 6.24 14.61 9.23
CA PRO A 84 5.26 13.52 9.25
C PRO A 84 5.76 12.29 8.47
N TYR A 85 6.90 12.39 7.77
CA TYR A 85 7.51 11.30 7.03
C TYR A 85 8.48 10.51 7.90
N THR A 86 8.63 9.23 7.58
CA THR A 86 9.71 8.38 8.08
C THR A 86 10.31 7.61 6.90
N PHE A 87 11.56 7.16 7.05
CA PHE A 87 12.19 6.37 6.02
C PHE A 87 13.04 5.23 6.59
N VAL A 88 13.21 4.20 5.77
CA VAL A 88 14.13 3.09 5.99
C VAL A 88 15.08 3.03 4.80
N TRP A 89 16.38 3.13 5.05
CA TRP A 89 17.46 3.10 4.07
C TRP A 89 18.18 1.76 4.14
N ASP A 90 18.09 0.92 3.12
CA ASP A 90 18.68 -0.43 3.08
C ASP A 90 18.44 -1.25 4.36
N GLY A 91 17.22 -1.18 4.89
CA GLY A 91 16.81 -1.85 6.13
C GLY A 91 17.15 -1.11 7.42
N GLN A 92 17.90 0.00 7.37
CA GLN A 92 18.20 0.84 8.53
C GLN A 92 17.16 1.96 8.67
N VAL A 93 16.54 2.06 9.84
CA VAL A 93 15.58 3.14 10.14
C VAL A 93 16.33 4.46 10.25
N GLY A 94 15.87 5.49 9.52
CA GLY A 94 16.46 6.82 9.57
C GLY A 94 16.18 7.58 10.89
N PRO A 95 16.88 8.69 11.15
CA PRO A 95 17.96 9.26 10.33
C PRO A 95 19.25 8.43 10.38
N LEU A 96 20.04 8.48 9.31
CA LEU A 96 21.39 7.90 9.27
C LEU A 96 22.40 8.98 9.66
N GLU A 97 22.96 8.88 10.86
CA GLU A 97 23.93 9.85 11.39
C GLU A 97 25.38 9.40 11.28
N ARG A 98 25.61 8.12 10.96
CA ARG A 98 26.94 7.55 10.79
C ARG A 98 27.24 7.42 9.29
N PRO A 99 28.47 7.76 8.85
CA PRO A 99 28.87 7.55 7.48
C PRO A 99 28.75 6.08 7.09
N TYR A 100 28.24 5.83 5.89
CA TYR A 100 28.27 4.51 5.28
C TYR A 100 28.72 4.63 3.82
N VAL A 101 29.26 3.54 3.27
CA VAL A 101 29.82 3.52 1.92
C VAL A 101 28.85 2.83 0.97
N LEU A 102 28.42 3.56 -0.07
CA LEU A 102 27.67 2.99 -1.18
C LEU A 102 28.66 2.52 -2.26
N GLY A 103 28.63 1.23 -2.57
CA GLY A 103 29.58 0.59 -3.49
C GLY A 103 29.56 1.18 -4.91
N ALA A 104 30.65 0.96 -5.66
CA ALA A 104 30.75 1.34 -7.07
C ALA A 104 29.64 0.65 -7.90
N GLY A 105 28.85 1.43 -8.65
CA GLY A 105 27.73 0.92 -9.44
C GLY A 105 26.57 0.36 -8.62
N ASP A 106 26.63 0.45 -7.29
CA ASP A 106 25.63 -0.12 -6.37
C ASP A 106 24.44 0.82 -6.17
N SER A 107 23.42 0.35 -5.47
CA SER A 107 22.23 1.12 -5.18
C SER A 107 21.69 0.84 -3.79
N ALA A 108 21.18 1.89 -3.16
CA ALA A 108 20.41 1.81 -1.94
C ALA A 108 18.90 1.89 -2.25
N GLN A 109 18.12 1.08 -1.55
CA GLN A 109 16.67 1.14 -1.54
C GLN A 109 16.18 1.92 -0.32
N VAL A 110 15.36 2.93 -0.58
CA VAL A 110 14.75 3.77 0.44
C VAL A 110 13.24 3.55 0.43
N PHE A 111 12.70 3.13 1.57
CA PHE A 111 11.27 3.03 1.82
C PHE A 111 10.82 4.27 2.58
N LEU A 112 9.88 5.02 2.02
CA LEU A 112 9.32 6.23 2.61
C LEU A 112 7.87 5.95 3.05
N THR A 113 7.51 6.36 4.27
CA THR A 113 6.13 6.32 4.75
C THR A 113 5.74 7.66 5.35
N LEU A 114 4.45 7.96 5.33
CA LEU A 114 3.84 9.13 5.99
C LEU A 114 2.96 8.67 7.16
N ARG A 115 3.10 9.29 8.33
CA ARG A 115 2.16 9.12 9.43
C ARG A 115 1.63 10.48 9.83
N ASP A 116 0.33 10.68 9.63
CA ASP A 116 -0.34 11.93 9.98
C ASP A 116 -1.68 11.66 10.64
N THR A 117 -1.96 12.39 11.72
CA THR A 117 -3.17 12.29 12.54
C THR A 117 -4.10 13.50 12.37
N SER A 118 -3.77 14.43 11.48
CA SER A 118 -4.57 15.62 11.22
C SER A 118 -5.92 15.28 10.61
N PHE A 119 -6.99 15.94 11.08
CA PHE A 119 -8.38 15.72 10.64
C PHE A 119 -8.86 16.77 9.62
N VAL A 120 -7.93 17.47 8.99
CA VAL A 120 -8.20 18.50 7.97
C VAL A 120 -7.46 18.15 6.68
N ASP A 121 -8.05 18.52 5.55
CA ASP A 121 -7.39 18.45 4.26
C ASP A 121 -6.12 19.29 4.32
N ALA A 122 -4.99 18.71 3.91
CA ALA A 122 -3.73 19.42 3.97
C ALA A 122 -2.68 18.85 3.03
N LEU A 123 -1.85 19.74 2.50
CA LEU A 123 -0.62 19.36 1.85
C LEU A 123 0.45 19.07 2.91
N ARG A 124 1.14 17.94 2.77
CA ARG A 124 2.37 17.63 3.52
C ARG A 124 3.53 17.66 2.57
N GLU A 125 4.58 18.33 3.02
CA GLU A 125 5.84 18.45 2.30
C GLU A 125 6.98 18.29 3.27
N ASP A 126 8.05 17.65 2.80
CA ASP A 126 9.35 17.63 3.43
C ASP A 126 10.41 17.31 2.37
N VAL A 127 11.67 17.22 2.78
CA VAL A 127 12.79 16.89 1.90
C VAL A 127 13.61 15.79 2.53
N LEU A 128 13.85 14.71 1.79
CA LEU A 128 14.90 13.74 2.13
C LEU A 128 16.24 14.33 1.70
N VAL A 129 17.12 14.58 2.66
CA VAL A 129 18.44 15.19 2.46
C VAL A 129 19.50 14.11 2.54
N ILE A 130 20.34 14.01 1.50
CA ILE A 130 21.49 13.11 1.44
C ILE A 130 22.75 13.96 1.37
N GLN A 131 23.65 13.78 2.34
CA GLN A 131 24.93 14.48 2.38
C GLN A 131 26.07 13.54 2.02
N THR A 132 26.84 13.92 1.01
CA THR A 132 28.08 13.26 0.59
C THR A 132 29.24 14.23 0.69
N GLU A 133 30.47 13.77 0.45
CA GLU A 133 31.63 14.67 0.33
C GLU A 133 31.54 15.60 -0.90
N ALA A 134 30.83 15.19 -1.96
CA ALA A 134 30.65 16.02 -3.16
C ALA A 134 29.58 17.10 -2.99
N GLY A 135 28.73 17.00 -1.97
CA GLY A 135 27.70 17.97 -1.67
C GLY A 135 26.43 17.37 -1.08
N THR A 136 25.44 18.24 -0.89
CA THR A 136 24.09 17.91 -0.42
C THR A 136 23.16 17.75 -1.61
N GLN A 137 22.39 16.67 -1.62
CA GLN A 137 21.33 16.42 -2.59
C GLN A 137 20.01 16.24 -1.87
N GLU A 138 18.94 16.71 -2.51
CA GLU A 138 17.62 16.80 -1.91
C GLU A 138 16.60 16.09 -2.79
N VAL A 139 15.71 15.34 -2.15
CA VAL A 139 14.56 14.70 -2.81
C VAL A 139 13.29 15.20 -2.12
N PRO A 140 12.53 16.10 -2.78
CA PRO A 140 11.24 16.57 -2.28
C PRO A 140 10.25 15.42 -2.07
N LEU A 141 9.53 15.48 -0.95
CA LEU A 141 8.46 14.59 -0.56
C LEU A 141 7.16 15.38 -0.53
N ARG A 142 6.09 14.85 -1.15
CA ARG A 142 4.78 15.51 -1.20
C ARG A 142 3.65 14.53 -0.96
N ALA A 143 2.66 14.91 -0.18
CA ALA A 143 1.44 14.13 0.03
C ALA A 143 0.22 15.05 0.19
N THR A 144 -0.91 14.65 -0.39
CA THR A 144 -2.20 15.30 -0.13
C THR A 144 -2.97 14.49 0.90
N LEU A 145 -3.34 15.08 2.02
CA LEU A 145 -4.22 14.46 3.02
C LEU A 145 -5.66 14.86 2.74
N ILE A 146 -6.55 13.88 2.79
CA ILE A 146 -8.00 14.03 2.72
C ILE A 146 -8.58 13.66 4.08
N ALA A 147 -9.28 14.59 4.72
CA ALA A 147 -10.02 14.34 5.95
C ALA A 147 -11.15 13.35 5.69
N ALA A 148 -11.23 12.30 6.50
CA ALA A 148 -12.25 11.27 6.38
C ALA A 148 -12.77 10.78 7.72
N TYR A 149 -14.02 10.30 7.74
CA TYR A 149 -14.54 9.49 8.84
C TYR A 149 -14.03 8.06 8.68
N VAL A 150 -13.51 7.46 9.75
CA VAL A 150 -12.99 6.09 9.71
C VAL A 150 -13.85 5.17 10.56
N TYR A 151 -14.43 4.15 9.94
CA TYR A 151 -15.10 3.04 10.61
C TYR A 151 -14.19 1.82 10.56
N ARG A 152 -13.75 1.36 11.74
CA ARG A 152 -12.89 0.19 11.90
C ARG A 152 -13.67 -0.93 12.56
N ASP A 153 -13.76 -2.07 11.87
CA ASP A 153 -14.41 -3.29 12.39
C ASP A 153 -15.76 -2.98 13.06
N PHE A 154 -16.58 -2.19 12.37
CA PHE A 154 -17.74 -1.54 12.96
C PHE A 154 -19.01 -2.34 12.71
N ALA A 155 -19.74 -2.62 13.78
CA ALA A 155 -21.02 -3.30 13.76
C ALA A 155 -22.05 -2.48 14.53
N PHE A 156 -23.28 -2.47 14.03
CA PHE A 156 -24.41 -1.87 14.73
C PHE A 156 -25.68 -2.67 14.48
N ASP A 157 -26.62 -2.61 15.43
CA ASP A 157 -27.91 -3.29 15.34
C ASP A 157 -29.02 -2.44 15.96
N SER A 158 -30.28 -2.76 15.65
CA SER A 158 -31.49 -2.15 16.22
C SER A 158 -31.60 -0.61 16.10
N VAL A 159 -30.89 -0.01 15.13
CA VAL A 159 -30.93 1.44 14.86
C VAL A 159 -30.89 1.74 13.36
N VAL A 160 -31.35 2.95 13.00
CA VAL A 160 -31.12 3.53 11.67
C VAL A 160 -29.87 4.41 11.75
N LEU A 161 -28.84 4.04 11.01
CA LEU A 161 -27.61 4.84 10.88
C LEU A 161 -27.61 5.54 9.51
N SER A 162 -27.60 6.87 9.51
CA SER A 162 -27.38 7.66 8.30
C SER A 162 -25.94 8.17 8.28
N LEU A 163 -25.18 7.83 7.24
CA LEU A 163 -23.80 8.28 7.11
C LEU A 163 -23.73 9.71 6.56
N PRO A 164 -22.75 10.52 7.03
CA PRO A 164 -22.57 11.88 6.55
C PRO A 164 -22.07 11.92 5.10
N THR A 165 -22.23 13.07 4.43
CA THR A 165 -21.83 13.28 3.02
C THR A 165 -20.75 14.34 2.84
N ASP A 166 -20.45 15.12 3.87
CA ASP A 166 -19.49 16.23 3.83
C ASP A 166 -18.06 15.74 3.60
N LYS A 167 -17.71 14.58 4.16
CA LYS A 167 -16.38 13.96 4.00
C LYS A 167 -16.46 12.53 3.47
N PRO A 168 -15.38 12.06 2.80
CA PRO A 168 -15.18 10.64 2.55
C PRO A 168 -15.30 9.79 3.82
N ILE A 169 -15.73 8.57 3.64
CA ILE A 169 -15.85 7.57 4.69
C ILE A 169 -14.93 6.41 4.33
N VAL A 170 -13.98 6.11 5.21
CA VAL A 170 -13.10 4.96 5.10
C VAL A 170 -13.65 3.83 5.95
N VAL A 171 -13.80 2.67 5.34
CA VAL A 171 -14.14 1.41 6.01
C VAL A 171 -12.88 0.56 6.03
N ASP A 172 -12.27 0.45 7.22
CA ASP A 172 -11.02 -0.28 7.44
C ASP A 172 -11.31 -1.51 8.30
N GLY A 173 -11.66 -2.61 7.64
CA GLY A 173 -12.34 -3.75 8.27
C GLY A 173 -13.77 -3.90 7.76
N TYR A 174 -14.60 -4.65 8.48
CA TYR A 174 -16.01 -4.78 8.11
C TYR A 174 -16.85 -3.58 8.56
N LEU A 175 -17.86 -3.24 7.76
CA LEU A 175 -19.02 -2.45 8.18
C LEU A 175 -20.23 -3.38 8.20
N TYR A 176 -20.69 -3.77 9.38
CA TYR A 176 -21.76 -4.75 9.57
C TYR A 176 -23.07 -4.09 9.99
N VAL A 177 -24.13 -4.35 9.23
CA VAL A 177 -25.50 -3.91 9.49
C VAL A 177 -26.28 -5.09 10.06
N GLY A 178 -26.56 -5.05 11.35
CA GLY A 178 -27.28 -6.10 12.08
C GLY A 178 -28.72 -6.32 11.59
N PRO A 179 -29.36 -7.46 11.93
CA PRO A 179 -30.65 -7.87 11.37
C PRO A 179 -31.79 -6.86 11.59
N ALA A 180 -31.77 -6.11 12.70
CA ALA A 180 -32.77 -5.11 13.02
C ALA A 180 -32.32 -3.67 12.69
N ALA A 181 -31.17 -3.52 12.03
CA ALA A 181 -30.61 -2.23 11.64
C ALA A 181 -30.91 -1.83 10.19
N VAL A 182 -30.87 -0.52 9.97
CA VAL A 182 -30.91 0.09 8.63
C VAL A 182 -29.70 0.99 8.45
N LEU A 183 -28.89 0.71 7.43
CA LEU A 183 -27.87 1.65 6.97
C LEU A 183 -28.45 2.52 5.85
N ARG A 184 -28.38 3.84 6.01
CA ARG A 184 -28.79 4.81 4.99
C ARG A 184 -27.58 5.59 4.47
N LEU A 185 -27.37 5.49 3.16
CA LEU A 185 -26.38 6.27 2.42
C LEU A 185 -27.12 7.30 1.58
N LEU A 186 -26.80 8.57 1.78
CA LEU A 186 -27.45 9.70 1.12
C LEU A 186 -26.76 10.01 -0.23
N PRO A 187 -27.39 10.81 -1.12
CA PRO A 187 -26.77 11.22 -2.37
C PRO A 187 -25.36 11.80 -2.15
N GLY A 188 -24.42 11.38 -2.99
CA GLY A 188 -23.03 11.83 -2.92
C GLY A 188 -22.17 11.22 -1.80
N THR A 189 -22.68 10.25 -1.03
CA THR A 189 -21.84 9.49 -0.08
C THR A 189 -20.67 8.80 -0.81
N ARG A 190 -19.45 8.92 -0.26
CA ARG A 190 -18.22 8.34 -0.82
C ARG A 190 -17.60 7.39 0.20
N LEU A 191 -17.63 6.10 -0.09
CA LEU A 191 -17.10 5.00 0.72
C LEU A 191 -15.81 4.43 0.09
N TYR A 192 -14.77 4.31 0.91
CA TYR A 192 -13.46 3.81 0.54
C TYR A 192 -13.07 2.65 1.44
N PHE A 193 -12.81 1.48 0.86
CA PHE A 193 -12.54 0.26 1.61
C PHE A 193 -11.05 -0.08 1.61
N SER A 194 -10.52 -0.47 2.77
CA SER A 194 -9.12 -0.90 2.88
C SER A 194 -8.88 -2.30 2.29
N ALA A 195 -7.64 -2.61 1.92
CA ALA A 195 -7.28 -3.96 1.48
C ALA A 195 -6.96 -4.94 2.64
N ARG A 196 -7.55 -4.71 3.83
CA ARG A 196 -7.24 -5.51 5.02
C ARG A 196 -7.78 -6.93 4.86
N ARG A 197 -7.02 -7.90 5.37
CA ARG A 197 -7.33 -9.34 5.32
C ARG A 197 -7.47 -9.93 6.70
N TRP A 198 -8.34 -10.93 6.87
CA TRP A 198 -8.53 -11.59 8.16
C TRP A 198 -7.19 -12.12 8.68
N PRO A 199 -6.78 -11.72 9.90
CA PRO A 199 -5.46 -12.09 10.42
C PRO A 199 -5.39 -13.57 10.82
N SER A 200 -6.53 -14.17 11.16
CA SER A 200 -6.65 -15.54 11.67
C SER A 200 -8.07 -16.08 11.47
N GLY A 201 -8.25 -17.37 11.78
CA GLY A 201 -9.54 -18.05 11.69
C GLY A 201 -9.84 -18.64 10.31
N PRO A 202 -11.07 -19.13 10.08
CA PRO A 202 -11.45 -19.85 8.86
C PRO A 202 -11.34 -19.02 7.58
N LEU A 203 -11.37 -17.69 7.70
CA LEU A 203 -11.25 -16.75 6.59
C LEU A 203 -9.85 -16.15 6.48
N GLN A 204 -8.85 -16.70 7.18
CA GLN A 204 -7.49 -16.15 7.20
C GLN A 204 -6.98 -15.87 5.78
N GLY A 205 -6.48 -14.66 5.56
CA GLY A 205 -5.97 -14.24 4.26
C GLY A 205 -7.03 -13.75 3.29
N GLU A 206 -8.33 -13.97 3.53
CA GLU A 206 -9.41 -13.40 2.72
C GLU A 206 -9.60 -11.91 3.00
N LEU A 207 -10.09 -11.17 2.00
CA LEU A 207 -10.42 -9.75 2.17
C LEU A 207 -11.51 -9.59 3.23
N MET A 208 -11.25 -8.78 4.26
CA MET A 208 -12.21 -8.52 5.32
C MET A 208 -13.03 -7.25 5.07
N SER A 209 -12.49 -6.30 4.30
CA SER A 209 -13.13 -5.00 4.21
C SER A 209 -14.29 -5.03 3.25
N GLY A 210 -15.48 -4.73 3.74
CA GLY A 210 -16.70 -4.80 2.97
C GLY A 210 -17.90 -4.32 3.76
N LEU A 211 -19.04 -4.19 3.07
CA LEU A 211 -20.32 -3.88 3.69
C LEU A 211 -21.13 -5.16 3.80
N TYR A 212 -21.35 -5.62 5.03
CA TYR A 212 -22.02 -6.88 5.35
C TYR A 212 -23.40 -6.56 5.92
N VAL A 213 -24.45 -7.00 5.24
CA VAL A 213 -25.82 -6.56 5.50
C VAL A 213 -26.67 -7.76 5.92
N ALA A 214 -26.93 -7.87 7.22
CA ALA A 214 -27.95 -8.78 7.77
C ALA A 214 -29.34 -8.11 7.84
N GLY A 215 -29.37 -6.79 8.09
CA GLY A 215 -30.59 -5.98 8.11
C GLY A 215 -30.91 -5.38 6.75
N ARG A 216 -31.03 -4.05 6.67
CA ARG A 216 -31.41 -3.33 5.45
C ARG A 216 -30.40 -2.26 5.05
N LEU A 217 -30.10 -2.17 3.76
CA LEU A 217 -29.34 -1.09 3.14
C LEU A 217 -30.24 -0.22 2.27
N GLU A 218 -30.22 1.08 2.54
CA GLU A 218 -30.83 2.12 1.71
C GLU A 218 -29.73 3.03 1.15
N ALA A 219 -29.22 2.69 -0.02
CA ALA A 219 -28.29 3.52 -0.78
C ALA A 219 -29.09 4.35 -1.80
N LEU A 220 -29.31 5.62 -1.48
CA LEU A 220 -30.26 6.50 -2.16
C LEU A 220 -29.55 7.57 -2.99
N GLY A 221 -28.66 7.15 -3.89
CA GLY A 221 -27.97 8.05 -4.82
C GLY A 221 -28.91 8.64 -5.86
N THR A 222 -28.42 9.65 -6.59
CA THR A 222 -29.11 10.21 -7.77
C THR A 222 -28.17 10.24 -8.96
N ALA A 223 -28.69 10.38 -10.19
CA ALA A 223 -27.85 10.53 -11.37
C ALA A 223 -26.85 11.70 -11.28
N ALA A 224 -27.22 12.79 -10.61
CA ALA A 224 -26.35 13.95 -10.39
C ALA A 224 -25.34 13.75 -9.25
N GLN A 225 -25.68 12.92 -8.26
CA GLN A 225 -24.88 12.67 -7.07
C GLN A 225 -24.88 11.17 -6.75
N PRO A 226 -24.15 10.36 -7.55
CA PRO A 226 -24.06 8.94 -7.32
C PRO A 226 -23.35 8.63 -6.01
N ILE A 227 -23.71 7.53 -5.38
CA ILE A 227 -22.95 6.98 -4.24
C ILE A 227 -21.78 6.19 -4.79
N ARG A 228 -20.58 6.40 -4.24
CA ARG A 228 -19.37 5.71 -4.69
C ARG A 228 -18.87 4.75 -3.62
N CYS A 229 -18.62 3.50 -4.00
CA CYS A 229 -18.03 2.45 -3.18
C CYS A 229 -16.81 1.89 -3.90
N GLN A 230 -15.60 2.14 -3.42
CA GLN A 230 -14.37 1.70 -4.10
C GLN A 230 -13.22 1.40 -3.13
N GLY A 231 -12.09 0.91 -3.64
CA GLY A 231 -10.88 0.75 -2.84
C GLY A 231 -10.32 2.11 -2.40
N TRP A 232 -9.68 2.15 -1.23
CA TRP A 232 -9.06 3.37 -0.69
C TRP A 232 -7.77 3.80 -1.39
N ARG A 233 -7.24 2.98 -2.32
CA ARG A 233 -6.04 3.25 -3.11
C ARG A 233 -6.42 4.12 -4.30
N LEU A 234 -6.10 5.41 -4.21
CA LEU A 234 -6.48 6.42 -5.21
C LEU A 234 -5.45 6.56 -6.34
N GLU A 235 -4.38 5.78 -6.29
CA GLU A 235 -3.33 5.83 -7.30
C GLU A 235 -3.83 5.33 -8.66
N PRO A 236 -3.41 5.95 -9.78
CA PRO A 236 -3.86 5.55 -11.12
C PRO A 236 -3.67 4.06 -11.42
N TYR A 237 -2.61 3.45 -10.90
CA TYR A 237 -2.32 2.02 -11.04
C TYR A 237 -3.45 1.13 -10.49
N TYR A 238 -4.12 1.54 -9.42
CA TYR A 238 -5.19 0.77 -8.79
C TYR A 238 -6.58 1.10 -9.32
N ALA A 239 -6.72 2.12 -10.18
CA ALA A 239 -8.01 2.62 -10.65
C ALA A 239 -8.88 1.54 -11.31
N SER A 240 -8.26 0.53 -11.94
CA SER A 240 -8.91 -0.61 -12.60
C SER A 240 -8.51 -1.97 -12.03
N ALA A 241 -7.83 -2.01 -10.88
CA ALA A 241 -7.37 -3.27 -10.29
C ALA A 241 -8.50 -3.88 -9.43
N PRO A 242 -9.06 -5.05 -9.78
CA PRO A 242 -10.08 -5.71 -8.96
C PRO A 242 -9.49 -6.26 -7.66
N GLY A 243 -10.35 -6.64 -6.71
CA GLY A 243 -9.92 -7.29 -5.46
C GLY A 243 -9.22 -6.36 -4.46
N GLN A 244 -9.50 -5.06 -4.49
CA GLN A 244 -9.01 -4.11 -3.49
C GLN A 244 -9.79 -4.22 -2.16
N TRP A 245 -11.00 -4.77 -2.19
CA TRP A 245 -11.89 -4.97 -1.05
C TRP A 245 -12.92 -6.07 -1.36
N GLN A 246 -13.66 -6.54 -0.37
CA GLN A 246 -14.54 -7.70 -0.50
C GLN A 246 -15.75 -7.43 -1.41
N GLY A 247 -16.47 -6.33 -1.17
CA GLY A 247 -17.74 -6.01 -1.84
C GLY A 247 -18.90 -5.72 -0.90
N LEU A 248 -20.11 -5.64 -1.48
CA LEU A 248 -21.37 -5.56 -0.74
C LEU A 248 -21.95 -6.97 -0.60
N TRP A 249 -22.17 -7.43 0.63
CA TRP A 249 -22.69 -8.78 0.91
C TRP A 249 -23.99 -8.72 1.70
N PHE A 250 -25.08 -9.15 1.07
CA PHE A 250 -26.41 -9.30 1.67
C PHE A 250 -26.60 -10.73 2.17
N PHE A 251 -26.67 -10.90 3.49
CA PHE A 251 -26.88 -12.19 4.15
C PHE A 251 -28.32 -12.69 4.00
N PRO A 252 -28.59 -14.00 4.26
CA PRO A 252 -29.92 -14.59 4.11
C PRO A 252 -31.05 -13.80 4.78
N SER A 253 -30.82 -13.21 5.96
CA SER A 253 -31.78 -12.42 6.72
C SER A 253 -32.13 -11.05 6.13
N SER A 254 -31.34 -10.56 5.16
CA SER A 254 -31.48 -9.20 4.63
C SER A 254 -32.54 -9.13 3.54
N PHE A 255 -33.43 -8.13 3.62
CA PHE A 255 -34.53 -7.90 2.67
C PHE A 255 -34.82 -6.41 2.50
N ASN A 256 -35.57 -6.06 1.44
CA ASN A 256 -35.97 -4.69 1.13
C ASN A 256 -34.80 -3.71 0.96
N ASN A 257 -33.66 -4.21 0.44
CA ASN A 257 -32.51 -3.38 0.15
C ASN A 257 -32.73 -2.58 -1.13
N ARG A 258 -32.26 -1.34 -1.15
CA ARG A 258 -32.37 -0.44 -2.31
C ARG A 258 -31.03 0.19 -2.60
N LEU A 259 -30.56 0.03 -3.83
CA LEU A 259 -29.37 0.68 -4.37
C LEU A 259 -29.80 1.49 -5.59
N LEU A 260 -29.76 2.81 -5.43
CA LEU A 260 -30.08 3.78 -6.46
C LEU A 260 -28.80 4.55 -6.79
N HIS A 261 -28.42 4.57 -8.07
CA HIS A 261 -27.24 5.29 -8.58
C HIS A 261 -25.97 5.03 -7.75
N VAL A 262 -25.65 3.75 -7.56
CA VAL A 262 -24.44 3.32 -6.83
C VAL A 262 -23.39 2.87 -7.82
N GLU A 263 -22.21 3.47 -7.73
CA GLU A 263 -20.99 3.06 -8.44
C GLU A 263 -20.15 2.18 -7.51
N ILE A 264 -19.95 0.92 -7.89
CA ILE A 264 -19.12 -0.06 -7.17
C ILE A 264 -17.90 -0.34 -8.03
N ALA A 265 -16.70 -0.04 -7.52
CA ALA A 265 -15.45 -0.25 -8.25
C ALA A 265 -14.46 -1.10 -7.47
N GLN A 266 -13.64 -1.90 -8.17
CA GLN A 266 -12.46 -2.60 -7.63
C GLN A 266 -12.76 -3.62 -6.52
N ALA A 267 -14.03 -4.01 -6.36
CA ALA A 267 -14.42 -5.06 -5.43
C ALA A 267 -13.90 -6.43 -5.93
N SER A 268 -13.71 -7.38 -5.03
CA SER A 268 -13.51 -8.78 -5.37
C SER A 268 -14.80 -9.37 -5.93
N ILE A 269 -15.92 -9.13 -5.23
CA ILE A 269 -17.27 -9.44 -5.69
C ILE A 269 -18.13 -8.19 -5.49
N GLY A 270 -18.53 -7.49 -6.56
CA GLY A 270 -19.25 -6.22 -6.45
C GLY A 270 -20.48 -6.29 -5.54
N ILE A 271 -21.36 -7.25 -5.82
CA ILE A 271 -22.56 -7.52 -5.03
C ILE A 271 -22.70 -9.04 -4.85
N ARG A 272 -22.81 -9.49 -3.61
CA ARG A 272 -23.16 -10.85 -3.23
C ARG A 272 -24.51 -10.86 -2.52
N VAL A 273 -25.47 -11.62 -3.05
CA VAL A 273 -26.79 -11.81 -2.44
C VAL A 273 -26.96 -13.29 -2.12
N ASP A 274 -27.00 -13.63 -0.84
CA ASP A 274 -27.21 -15.02 -0.43
C ASP A 274 -28.71 -15.35 -0.36
N SER A 275 -29.11 -16.49 -0.91
CA SER A 275 -30.49 -16.98 -0.99
C SER A 275 -31.44 -16.12 -1.85
N ALA A 276 -32.41 -16.76 -2.50
CA ALA A 276 -33.47 -16.08 -3.23
C ALA A 276 -34.54 -15.52 -2.28
N GLY A 277 -35.05 -14.32 -2.59
CA GLY A 277 -36.23 -13.76 -1.91
C GLY A 277 -37.55 -14.35 -2.43
N GLY A 278 -38.63 -14.16 -1.68
CA GLY A 278 -39.98 -14.51 -2.16
C GLY A 278 -40.51 -13.49 -3.19
N LEU A 279 -41.44 -13.92 -4.05
CA LEU A 279 -42.00 -13.10 -5.15
C LEU A 279 -42.65 -11.78 -4.70
N GLY A 280 -43.05 -11.64 -3.43
CA GLY A 280 -43.66 -10.44 -2.86
C GLY A 280 -42.71 -9.48 -2.11
N ALA A 281 -41.43 -9.83 -1.97
CA ALA A 281 -40.44 -9.02 -1.24
C ALA A 281 -39.06 -9.18 -1.89
N PRO A 282 -38.72 -8.36 -2.91
CA PRO A 282 -37.42 -8.43 -3.55
C PRO A 282 -36.32 -8.15 -2.52
N LYS A 283 -35.33 -9.04 -2.49
CA LYS A 283 -34.20 -8.93 -1.55
C LYS A 283 -33.37 -7.67 -1.80
N LEU A 284 -33.17 -7.35 -3.08
CA LEU A 284 -32.36 -6.23 -3.53
C LEU A 284 -33.00 -5.61 -4.77
N TYR A 285 -33.27 -4.31 -4.71
CA TYR A 285 -33.67 -3.49 -5.85
C TYR A 285 -32.48 -2.64 -6.30
N LEU A 286 -32.19 -2.67 -7.61
CA LEU A 286 -31.09 -1.94 -8.24
C LEU A 286 -31.65 -1.00 -9.32
N GLU A 287 -31.23 0.26 -9.29
CA GLU A 287 -31.58 1.25 -10.32
C GLU A 287 -30.37 2.14 -10.60
N GLY A 288 -30.02 2.31 -11.88
CA GLY A 288 -28.93 3.20 -12.31
C GLY A 288 -27.55 2.88 -11.72
N CYS A 289 -27.30 1.64 -11.29
CA CYS A 289 -26.04 1.23 -10.67
C CYS A 289 -25.00 0.81 -11.71
N LEU A 290 -23.72 1.04 -11.40
CA LEU A 290 -22.56 0.67 -12.21
C LEU A 290 -21.59 -0.18 -11.39
N ILE A 291 -21.19 -1.35 -11.92
CA ILE A 291 -20.22 -2.24 -11.27
C ILE A 291 -19.02 -2.41 -12.22
N ARG A 292 -17.80 -2.12 -11.76
CA ARG A 292 -16.57 -2.13 -12.58
C ARG A 292 -15.30 -2.55 -11.83
#